data_AF-A0A969LV66-F1
#
_entry.id   AF-A0A969LV66-F1
#
_cell.length_a   1.000
_cell.length_b   1.000
_cell.length_c   1.000
_cell.angle_alpha   90.00
_cell.angle_beta   90.00
_cell.angle_gamma   90.00
#
_symmetry.space_group_name_H-M   'P 1'
#
loop_
_entity.id
_entity.type
_entity.pdbx_description
1 polymer ?
#
loop_
_entity_poly.entity_id
_entity_poly.type
_entity_poly.pdbx_seq_one_letter_code
_entity_poly.pdbx_strand_id
1 'polypeptide(L)'
;MVRGLGQVIGGLQGRPVFYRALDLREFHQQVRPFWGETTIELEILSRHGATAADIPVTLLDLELAVLSRLYQLGEANVHLILPFIRSVEEFTIYRRRIAQAGLMTNSQFQLWIMAEVPSVLFLLPEYVEAGVQGIAIGTNDLTHLLLGTDRNQRSLTNPLAHTLNEIHPACLRAWQHLIEGARALNIPCSICGDAPVLYPNLIPSLIRWGIRSISVSPDAVNQTYQAIAEAEQALRIEPLRGDQASDKFRNQF
;
A
#
# COMPACT_ATOMS: atom_id res chain seq x y z
N MET A 1 -2.55 -11.64 -19.80
CA MET A 1 -2.40 -11.41 -18.36
C MET A 1 -1.83 -12.63 -17.63
N VAL A 2 -2.50 -13.80 -17.63
CA VAL A 2 -2.01 -15.04 -16.95
C VAL A 2 -0.54 -15.38 -17.28
N ARG A 3 -0.16 -15.42 -18.58
CA ARG A 3 1.23 -15.72 -18.98
C ARG A 3 2.25 -14.70 -18.45
N GLY A 4 1.90 -13.41 -18.46
CA GLY A 4 2.80 -12.34 -18.01
C GLY A 4 2.99 -12.38 -16.49
N LEU A 5 1.89 -12.53 -15.74
CA LEU A 5 1.97 -12.64 -14.28
C LEU A 5 2.66 -13.94 -13.86
N GLY A 6 2.40 -15.05 -14.55
CA GLY A 6 3.09 -16.33 -14.31
C GLY A 6 4.61 -16.26 -14.56
N GLN A 7 5.08 -15.48 -15.55
CA GLN A 7 6.52 -15.27 -15.75
C GLN A 7 7.17 -14.51 -14.59
N VAL A 8 6.50 -13.48 -14.08
CA VAL A 8 6.98 -12.71 -12.92
C VAL A 8 7.00 -13.61 -11.68
N ILE A 9 5.93 -14.35 -11.41
CA ILE A 9 5.83 -15.25 -10.26
C ILE A 9 6.89 -16.35 -10.34
N GLY A 10 7.04 -17.01 -11.48
CA GLY A 10 8.03 -18.07 -11.69
C GLY A 10 9.48 -17.58 -11.47
N GLY A 11 9.77 -16.33 -11.84
CA GLY A 11 11.08 -15.71 -11.60
C GLY A 11 11.40 -15.43 -10.13
N LEU A 12 10.38 -15.37 -9.26
CA LEU A 12 10.53 -15.05 -7.83
C LEU A 12 10.70 -16.28 -6.93
N GLN A 13 10.80 -17.48 -7.51
CA GLN A 13 11.17 -18.74 -6.83
C GLN A 13 10.36 -19.01 -5.54
N GLY A 14 9.05 -18.81 -5.60
CA GLY A 14 8.13 -19.08 -4.47
C GLY A 14 8.07 -17.99 -3.41
N ARG A 15 8.78 -16.86 -3.57
CA ARG A 15 8.60 -15.68 -2.71
C ARG A 15 7.18 -15.10 -2.87
N PRO A 16 6.58 -14.54 -1.82
CA PRO A 16 5.23 -14.00 -1.90
C PRO A 16 5.18 -12.80 -2.86
N VAL A 17 4.14 -12.77 -3.69
CA VAL A 17 3.87 -11.72 -4.67
C VAL A 17 2.54 -11.07 -4.32
N PHE A 18 2.57 -9.79 -3.97
CA PHE A 18 1.34 -9.04 -3.70
C PHE A 18 0.90 -8.29 -4.96
N TYR A 19 -0.12 -8.81 -5.61
CA TYR A 19 -0.75 -8.19 -6.77
C TYR A 19 -1.73 -7.11 -6.31
N ARG A 20 -1.45 -5.85 -6.65
CA ARG A 20 -2.40 -4.74 -6.46
C ARG A 20 -3.43 -4.78 -7.60
N ALA A 21 -4.71 -4.88 -7.26
CA ALA A 21 -5.79 -4.76 -8.25
C ALA A 21 -5.75 -3.41 -8.96
N LEU A 22 -6.38 -3.34 -10.14
CA LEU A 22 -6.37 -2.14 -10.97
C LEU A 22 -7.02 -0.95 -10.24
N ASP A 23 -6.24 0.12 -10.04
CA ASP A 23 -6.78 1.43 -9.70
C ASP A 23 -7.14 2.18 -10.99
N LEU A 24 -8.44 2.40 -11.21
CA LEU A 24 -8.96 3.06 -12.41
C LEU A 24 -8.48 4.51 -12.55
N ARG A 25 -8.15 5.22 -11.46
CA ARG A 25 -7.60 6.58 -11.53
C ARG A 25 -6.19 6.55 -12.10
N GLU A 26 -5.35 5.67 -11.57
CA GLU A 26 -3.97 5.52 -12.03
C GLU A 26 -3.94 5.04 -13.48
N PHE A 27 -4.79 4.07 -13.83
CA PHE A 27 -4.94 3.60 -15.21
C PHE A 27 -5.35 4.74 -16.15
N HIS A 28 -6.37 5.53 -15.79
CA HIS A 28 -6.81 6.66 -16.60
C HIS A 28 -5.71 7.71 -16.80
N GLN A 29 -4.92 8.01 -15.75
CA GLN A 29 -3.78 8.92 -15.86
C GLN A 29 -2.70 8.41 -16.82
N GLN A 30 -2.42 7.10 -16.82
CA GLN A 30 -1.42 6.49 -17.69
C GLN A 30 -1.85 6.39 -19.15
N VAL A 31 -3.15 6.19 -19.43
CA VAL A 31 -3.68 6.07 -20.81
C VAL A 31 -4.14 7.39 -21.42
N ARG A 32 -4.33 8.44 -20.61
CA ARG A 32 -4.69 9.81 -21.07
C ARG A 32 -3.81 10.32 -22.22
N PRO A 33 -2.47 10.14 -22.22
CA PRO A 33 -1.62 10.57 -23.33
C PRO A 33 -1.91 9.85 -24.65
N PHE A 34 -2.48 8.64 -24.60
CA PHE A 34 -2.72 7.79 -25.76
C PHE A 34 -4.15 7.89 -26.29
N TRP A 35 -5.13 8.12 -25.42
CA TRP A 35 -6.56 8.04 -25.75
C TRP A 35 -7.25 9.41 -25.83
N GLY A 36 -6.51 10.50 -25.62
CA GLY A 36 -7.01 11.87 -25.67
C GLY A 36 -7.83 12.26 -24.43
N GLU A 37 -8.15 13.55 -24.31
CA GLU A 37 -9.09 14.06 -23.31
C GLU A 37 -10.50 13.61 -23.68
N THR A 38 -10.90 12.42 -23.25
CA THR A 38 -12.33 12.13 -23.14
C THR A 38 -12.88 13.09 -22.08
N THR A 39 -13.93 13.84 -22.41
CA THR A 39 -14.66 14.77 -21.54
C THR A 39 -15.39 14.03 -20.43
N ILE A 40 -14.64 13.27 -19.64
CA ILE A 40 -15.05 12.92 -18.30
C ILE A 40 -14.33 13.95 -17.46
N GLU A 41 -14.94 15.13 -17.31
CA GLU A 41 -14.61 16.01 -16.19
C GLU A 41 -14.72 15.14 -14.94
N LEU A 42 -13.56 14.73 -14.45
CA LEU A 42 -13.45 13.79 -13.39
C LEU A 42 -14.05 14.46 -12.16
N GLU A 43 -15.14 13.93 -11.64
CA GLU A 43 -15.32 13.87 -10.20
C GLU A 43 -14.16 13.01 -9.66
N ILE A 44 -12.99 13.65 -9.52
CA ILE A 44 -11.71 12.98 -9.27
C ILE A 44 -11.80 12.14 -8.01
N LEU A 45 -12.55 12.57 -6.98
CA LEU A 45 -12.82 11.83 -5.73
C LEU A 45 -13.92 10.76 -5.83
N SER A 46 -14.92 10.97 -6.68
CA SER A 46 -16.12 10.11 -6.72
C SER A 46 -15.93 8.83 -7.54
N ARG A 47 -14.91 8.76 -8.40
CA ARG A 47 -14.66 7.60 -9.28
C ARG A 47 -13.49 6.69 -8.91
N HIS A 48 -12.79 6.87 -7.77
CA HIS A 48 -11.71 5.93 -7.35
C HIS A 48 -12.24 4.56 -6.89
N GLY A 49 -12.97 3.85 -7.73
CA GLY A 49 -13.90 2.83 -7.31
C GLY A 49 -15.28 3.45 -7.36
N ALA A 50 -16.01 3.13 -8.42
CA ALA A 50 -17.45 3.27 -8.35
C ALA A 50 -17.93 2.57 -7.06
N THR A 51 -18.98 3.08 -6.41
CA THR A 51 -19.56 2.37 -5.27
C THR A 51 -19.77 0.91 -5.68
N ALA A 52 -19.69 -0.05 -4.75
CA ALA A 52 -19.80 -1.46 -5.12
C ALA A 52 -21.07 -1.83 -5.93
N ALA A 53 -22.05 -0.92 -5.98
CA ALA A 53 -23.26 -0.96 -6.79
C ALA A 53 -23.09 -0.44 -8.25
N ASP A 54 -22.10 0.41 -8.54
CA ASP A 54 -21.93 1.13 -9.81
C ASP A 54 -20.67 0.72 -10.61
N ILE A 55 -19.84 -0.21 -10.11
CA ILE A 55 -18.66 -0.72 -10.84
C ILE A 55 -19.14 -1.56 -12.04
N PRO A 56 -18.80 -1.21 -13.29
CA PRO A 56 -19.00 -2.12 -14.41
C PRO A 56 -18.28 -3.43 -14.12
N VAL A 57 -19.08 -4.49 -14.07
CA VAL A 57 -18.87 -5.88 -13.61
C VAL A 57 -17.74 -6.64 -14.34
N THR A 58 -16.75 -5.98 -14.93
CA THR A 58 -15.87 -6.62 -15.93
C THR A 58 -14.39 -6.63 -15.58
N LEU A 59 -13.80 -5.58 -14.99
CA LEU A 59 -12.34 -5.54 -14.83
C LEU A 59 -11.81 -6.32 -13.63
N LEU A 60 -12.35 -6.08 -12.43
CA LEU A 60 -11.94 -6.85 -11.24
C LEU A 60 -12.23 -8.35 -11.45
N ASP A 61 -13.39 -8.70 -12.00
CA ASP A 61 -13.75 -10.11 -12.21
C ASP A 61 -12.80 -10.80 -13.20
N LEU A 62 -12.25 -10.07 -14.19
CA LEU A 62 -11.16 -10.58 -15.04
C LEU A 62 -9.87 -10.78 -14.25
N GLU A 63 -9.48 -9.86 -13.37
CA GLU A 63 -8.30 -10.02 -12.50
C GLU A 63 -8.47 -11.22 -11.57
N LEU A 64 -9.65 -11.39 -10.97
CA LEU A 64 -9.96 -12.54 -10.11
C LEU A 64 -9.93 -13.86 -10.89
N ALA A 65 -10.43 -13.88 -12.13
CA ALA A 65 -10.34 -15.05 -13.00
C ALA A 65 -8.87 -15.40 -13.35
N VAL A 66 -8.02 -14.39 -13.57
CA VAL A 66 -6.58 -14.57 -13.79
C VAL A 66 -5.90 -15.17 -12.55
N LEU A 67 -6.16 -14.62 -11.36
CA LEU A 67 -5.61 -15.12 -10.10
C LEU A 67 -6.11 -16.54 -9.80
N SER A 68 -7.41 -16.80 -9.97
CA SER A 68 -7.98 -18.14 -9.78
C SER A 68 -7.33 -19.16 -10.71
N ARG A 69 -7.06 -18.77 -11.97
CA ARG A 69 -6.33 -19.62 -12.91
C ARG A 69 -4.89 -19.88 -12.48
N LEU A 70 -4.18 -18.91 -11.90
CA LEU A 70 -2.82 -19.10 -11.38
C LEU A 70 -2.80 -20.10 -10.21
N TYR A 71 -3.75 -19.98 -9.28
CA TYR A 71 -3.92 -20.95 -8.19
C TYR A 71 -4.19 -22.37 -8.71
N GLN A 72 -5.02 -22.53 -9.74
CA GLN A 72 -5.25 -23.84 -10.38
C GLN A 72 -3.99 -24.42 -11.05
N LEU A 73 -3.03 -23.58 -11.44
CA LEU A 73 -1.75 -23.99 -12.01
C LEU A 73 -0.68 -24.27 -10.95
N GLY A 74 -0.99 -24.10 -9.66
CA GLY A 74 -0.08 -24.34 -8.54
C GLY A 74 0.70 -23.10 -8.06
N GLU A 75 0.45 -21.93 -8.64
CA GLU A 75 1.10 -20.67 -8.27
C GLU A 75 0.41 -20.04 -7.03
N ALA A 76 0.62 -20.66 -5.85
CA ALA A 76 -0.09 -20.31 -4.62
C ALA A 76 0.54 -19.16 -3.81
N ASN A 77 1.64 -18.58 -4.30
CA ASN A 77 2.40 -17.48 -3.68
C ASN A 77 1.94 -16.08 -4.14
N VAL A 78 0.82 -15.96 -4.87
CA VAL A 78 0.25 -14.67 -5.27
C VAL A 78 -0.89 -14.26 -4.35
N HIS A 79 -0.86 -13.03 -3.86
CA HIS A 79 -1.82 -12.46 -2.92
C HIS A 79 -2.44 -11.19 -3.51
N LEU A 80 -3.60 -10.77 -3.01
CA LEU A 80 -4.32 -9.62 -3.55
C LEU A 80 -4.26 -8.43 -2.59
N ILE A 81 -3.91 -7.26 -3.10
CA ILE A 81 -4.10 -5.97 -2.43
C ILE A 81 -5.21 -5.20 -3.14
N LEU A 82 -6.24 -4.79 -2.42
CA LEU A 82 -7.28 -3.91 -2.94
C LEU A 82 -6.86 -2.43 -2.76
N PRO A 83 -6.77 -1.64 -3.85
CA PRO A 83 -6.54 -0.21 -3.76
C PRO A 83 -7.81 0.54 -3.35
N PHE A 84 -7.62 1.70 -2.76
CA PHE A 84 -8.59 2.78 -2.56
C PHE A 84 -9.89 2.39 -1.86
N ILE A 85 -9.81 1.46 -0.91
CA ILE A 85 -10.94 1.09 -0.07
C ILE A 85 -11.26 2.23 0.92
N ARG A 86 -12.49 2.75 0.86
CA ARG A 86 -12.94 3.89 1.68
C ARG A 86 -13.71 3.48 2.91
N SER A 87 -14.39 2.34 2.90
CA SER A 87 -15.18 1.88 4.04
C SER A 87 -15.10 0.36 4.24
N VAL A 88 -15.45 -0.08 5.45
CA VAL A 88 -15.50 -1.50 5.81
C VAL A 88 -16.60 -2.23 5.01
N GLU A 89 -17.70 -1.54 4.70
CA GLU A 89 -18.77 -2.05 3.85
C GLU A 89 -18.28 -2.29 2.42
N GLU A 90 -17.54 -1.33 1.86
CA GLU A 90 -16.92 -1.47 0.54
C GLU A 90 -15.99 -2.68 0.50
N PHE A 91 -15.09 -2.81 1.49
CA PHE A 91 -14.22 -3.98 1.63
C PHE A 91 -15.03 -5.29 1.69
N THR A 92 -16.10 -5.33 2.47
CA THR A 92 -16.93 -6.52 2.64
C THR A 92 -17.57 -6.96 1.32
N ILE A 93 -17.96 -6.01 0.47
CA ILE A 93 -18.53 -6.31 -0.85
C ILE A 93 -17.45 -6.92 -1.77
N TYR A 94 -16.25 -6.32 -1.83
CA TYR A 94 -15.14 -6.90 -2.58
C TYR A 94 -14.75 -8.29 -2.08
N ARG A 95 -14.63 -8.47 -0.75
CA ARG A 95 -14.32 -9.75 -0.13
C ARG A 95 -15.33 -10.83 -0.52
N ARG A 96 -16.63 -10.51 -0.56
CA ARG A 96 -17.68 -11.46 -1.01
C ARG A 96 -17.47 -11.88 -2.47
N ARG A 97 -17.14 -10.94 -3.36
CA ARG A 97 -16.84 -11.26 -4.77
C ARG A 97 -15.59 -12.13 -4.91
N ILE A 98 -14.52 -11.81 -4.17
CA ILE A 98 -13.28 -12.61 -4.14
C ILE A 98 -13.55 -14.03 -3.64
N ALA A 99 -14.43 -14.19 -2.64
CA ALA A 99 -14.87 -15.50 -2.18
C ALA A 99 -15.65 -16.27 -3.25
N GLN A 100 -16.54 -15.60 -4.00
CA GLN A 100 -17.27 -16.21 -5.13
C GLN A 100 -16.34 -16.66 -6.27
N ALA A 101 -15.19 -16.01 -6.46
CA ALA A 101 -14.16 -16.43 -7.40
C ALA A 101 -13.34 -17.65 -6.94
N GLY A 102 -13.59 -18.17 -5.73
CA GLY A 102 -12.94 -19.35 -5.17
C GLY A 102 -11.51 -19.10 -4.65
N LEU A 103 -11.06 -17.85 -4.54
CA LEU A 103 -9.70 -17.56 -4.07
C LEU A 103 -9.56 -17.79 -2.56
N MET A 104 -10.59 -17.42 -1.78
CA MET A 104 -10.59 -17.54 -0.32
C MET A 104 -10.62 -18.99 0.20
N THR A 105 -10.84 -19.99 -0.66
CA THR A 105 -10.76 -21.41 -0.25
C THR A 105 -9.31 -21.90 -0.17
N ASN A 106 -8.35 -21.16 -0.73
CA ASN A 106 -6.94 -21.49 -0.64
C ASN A 106 -6.36 -20.94 0.66
N SER A 107 -5.86 -21.80 1.53
CA SER A 107 -5.33 -21.42 2.86
C SER A 107 -4.12 -20.48 2.81
N GLN A 108 -3.41 -20.43 1.68
CA GLN A 108 -2.28 -19.53 1.47
C GLN A 108 -2.69 -18.15 0.92
N PHE A 109 -3.93 -17.98 0.46
CA PHE A 109 -4.36 -16.72 -0.17
C PHE A 109 -4.55 -15.62 0.88
N GLN A 110 -3.78 -14.55 0.73
CA GLN A 110 -3.90 -13.36 1.56
C GLN A 110 -4.65 -12.26 0.81
N LEU A 111 -5.56 -11.60 1.53
CA LEU A 111 -6.29 -10.43 1.08
C LEU A 111 -5.91 -9.22 1.94
N TRP A 112 -5.20 -8.29 1.33
CA TRP A 112 -4.72 -7.07 1.94
C TRP A 112 -5.44 -5.85 1.34
N ILE A 113 -5.30 -4.70 1.98
CA ILE A 113 -5.76 -3.41 1.45
C ILE A 113 -4.62 -2.41 1.37
N MET A 114 -4.72 -1.46 0.45
CA MET A 114 -3.89 -0.26 0.47
C MET A 114 -4.38 0.65 1.61
N ALA A 115 -3.49 0.98 2.55
CA ALA A 115 -3.73 1.99 3.58
C ALA A 115 -3.39 3.38 3.03
N GLU A 116 -4.22 3.86 2.11
CA GLU A 116 -4.05 5.15 1.43
C GLU A 116 -5.22 6.12 1.66
N VAL A 117 -6.41 5.60 1.95
CA VAL A 117 -7.57 6.42 2.32
C VAL A 117 -7.54 6.67 3.84
N PRO A 118 -7.72 7.92 4.32
CA PRO A 118 -7.64 8.24 5.75
C PRO A 118 -8.59 7.44 6.65
N SER A 119 -9.70 6.90 6.14
CA SER A 119 -10.58 6.04 6.94
C SER A 119 -9.88 4.80 7.50
N VAL A 120 -8.87 4.28 6.81
CA VAL A 120 -8.06 3.13 7.27
C VAL A 120 -7.28 3.47 8.54
N LEU A 121 -6.88 4.73 8.74
CA LEU A 121 -6.24 5.15 9.99
C LEU A 121 -7.15 4.93 11.20
N PHE A 122 -8.42 5.27 11.04
CA PHE A 122 -9.37 5.30 12.15
C PHE A 122 -10.08 3.96 12.36
N LEU A 123 -10.22 3.16 11.31
CA LEU A 123 -11.04 1.94 11.30
C LEU A 123 -10.23 0.66 11.06
N LEU A 124 -8.89 0.71 11.27
CA LEU A 124 -8.04 -0.46 11.04
C LEU A 124 -8.51 -1.72 11.80
N PRO A 125 -8.89 -1.64 13.11
CA PRO A 125 -9.44 -2.80 13.81
C PRO A 125 -10.66 -3.41 13.12
N GLU A 126 -11.59 -2.58 12.65
CA GLU A 126 -12.83 -2.98 11.98
C GLU A 126 -12.55 -3.60 10.61
N TYR A 127 -11.57 -3.10 9.86
CA TYR A 127 -11.10 -3.73 8.63
C TYR A 127 -10.52 -5.13 8.89
N VAL A 128 -9.71 -5.29 9.95
CA VAL A 128 -9.14 -6.59 10.33
C VAL A 128 -10.25 -7.55 10.74
N GLU A 129 -11.22 -7.11 11.55
CA GLU A 129 -12.39 -7.91 11.92
C GLU A 129 -13.21 -8.35 10.70
N ALA A 130 -13.35 -7.45 9.70
CA ALA A 130 -14.02 -7.78 8.44
C ALA A 130 -13.24 -8.78 7.58
N GLY A 131 -11.96 -9.05 7.88
CA GLY A 131 -11.14 -10.09 7.25
C GLY A 131 -9.93 -9.58 6.46
N VAL A 132 -9.47 -8.34 6.67
CA VAL A 132 -8.18 -7.87 6.16
C VAL A 132 -7.04 -8.62 6.83
N GLN A 133 -6.11 -9.16 6.04
CA GLN A 133 -4.98 -9.97 6.51
C GLN A 133 -3.65 -9.22 6.52
N GLY A 134 -3.63 -7.95 6.11
CA GLY A 134 -2.44 -7.11 6.05
C GLY A 134 -2.73 -5.79 5.34
N ILE A 135 -1.83 -4.83 5.48
CA ILE A 135 -1.95 -3.51 4.87
C ILE A 135 -0.67 -3.09 4.14
N ALA A 136 -0.84 -2.33 3.05
CA ALA A 136 0.24 -1.68 2.34
C ALA A 136 0.03 -0.16 2.32
N ILE A 137 0.89 0.60 2.99
CA ILE A 137 0.81 2.06 3.05
C ILE A 137 1.23 2.64 1.70
N GLY A 138 0.27 3.22 0.96
CA GLY A 138 0.52 3.99 -0.25
C GLY A 138 0.88 5.44 0.11
N THR A 139 2.18 5.76 0.23
CA THR A 139 2.63 7.05 0.77
C THR A 139 2.14 8.25 -0.04
N ASN A 140 2.07 8.09 -1.36
CA ASN A 140 1.68 9.14 -2.29
C ASN A 140 0.21 9.57 -2.12
N ASP A 141 -0.73 8.63 -2.26
CA ASP A 141 -2.16 8.92 -2.15
C ASP A 141 -2.56 9.29 -0.72
N LEU A 142 -1.96 8.65 0.29
CA LEU A 142 -2.16 9.02 1.68
C LEU A 142 -1.73 10.46 1.96
N THR A 143 -0.57 10.88 1.44
CA THR A 143 -0.10 12.27 1.59
C THR A 143 -1.08 13.25 0.95
N HIS A 144 -1.54 12.98 -0.27
CA HIS A 144 -2.48 13.87 -0.96
C HIS A 144 -3.82 13.99 -0.21
N LEU A 145 -4.36 12.88 0.28
CA LEU A 145 -5.63 12.87 1.00
C LEU A 145 -5.52 13.48 2.39
N LEU A 146 -4.41 13.28 3.11
CA LEU A 146 -4.18 13.90 4.42
C LEU A 146 -3.94 15.41 4.33
N LEU A 147 -3.24 15.86 3.29
CA LEU A 147 -2.91 17.28 3.12
C LEU A 147 -3.96 18.05 2.31
N GLY A 148 -4.98 17.37 1.78
CA GLY A 148 -6.05 17.99 1.00
C GLY A 148 -5.56 18.58 -0.33
N THR A 149 -4.65 17.87 -1.02
CA THR A 149 -3.96 18.37 -2.21
C THR A 149 -4.23 17.51 -3.45
N ASP A 150 -4.25 18.14 -4.63
CA ASP A 150 -4.45 17.42 -5.89
C ASP A 150 -3.11 16.90 -6.47
N ARG A 151 -3.09 15.62 -6.84
CA ARG A 151 -1.95 14.90 -7.44
C ARG A 151 -1.50 15.53 -8.77
N ASN A 152 -2.40 16.18 -9.50
CA ASN A 152 -2.10 16.86 -10.78
C ASN A 152 -1.33 18.18 -10.60
N GLN A 153 -1.18 18.66 -9.37
CA GLN A 153 -0.57 19.94 -9.08
C GLN A 153 0.94 19.86 -8.80
N ARG A 154 1.56 18.68 -9.01
CA ARG A 154 3.01 18.42 -8.86
C ARG A 154 3.89 19.13 -9.91
N SER A 155 3.38 20.12 -10.65
CA SER A 155 4.21 20.94 -11.53
C SER A 155 5.17 21.76 -10.68
N LEU A 156 6.46 21.76 -11.04
CA LEU A 156 7.54 22.52 -10.39
C LEU A 156 7.31 24.04 -10.35
N THR A 157 6.27 24.53 -11.04
CA THR A 157 5.78 25.91 -11.03
C THR A 157 4.70 26.19 -9.98
N ASN A 158 4.22 25.18 -9.26
CA ASN A 158 3.21 25.37 -8.22
C ASN A 158 3.87 25.85 -6.92
N PRO A 159 3.50 27.03 -6.40
CA PRO A 159 4.00 27.52 -5.11
C PRO A 159 3.72 26.55 -3.96
N LEU A 160 2.79 25.59 -4.06
CA LEU A 160 2.51 24.60 -3.02
C LEU A 160 3.42 23.35 -3.06
N ALA A 161 4.34 23.22 -4.02
CA ALA A 161 5.19 22.03 -4.14
C ALA A 161 6.01 21.69 -2.88
N HIS A 162 6.34 22.69 -2.04
CA HIS A 162 7.02 22.49 -0.76
C HIS A 162 6.11 21.94 0.36
N THR A 163 4.78 22.06 0.21
CA THR A 163 3.80 21.49 1.16
C THR A 163 3.48 20.02 0.84
N LEU A 164 3.76 19.57 -0.38
CA LEU A 164 3.56 18.19 -0.87
C LEU A 164 4.71 17.25 -0.47
N ASN A 165 5.12 17.33 0.79
CA ASN A 165 6.23 16.55 1.29
C ASN A 165 5.73 15.31 2.02
N GLU A 166 6.15 14.12 1.57
CA GLU A 166 5.77 12.84 2.19
C GLU A 166 6.29 12.74 3.63
N ILE A 167 7.29 13.55 4.02
CA ILE A 167 7.79 13.66 5.40
C ILE A 167 7.09 14.75 6.23
N HIS A 168 5.95 15.26 5.77
CA HIS A 168 5.13 16.16 6.58
C HIS A 168 4.76 15.48 7.92
N PRO A 169 4.78 16.18 9.07
CA PRO A 169 4.52 15.58 10.38
C PRO A 169 3.20 14.80 10.46
N ALA A 170 2.15 15.27 9.77
CA ALA A 170 0.88 14.54 9.68
C ALA A 170 1.03 13.18 8.97
N CYS A 171 1.80 13.11 7.89
CA CYS A 171 2.07 11.86 7.17
C CYS A 171 2.90 10.90 8.03
N LEU A 172 3.95 11.39 8.68
CA LEU A 172 4.78 10.56 9.57
C LEU A 172 3.97 9.99 10.74
N ARG A 173 3.11 10.79 11.38
CA ARG A 173 2.22 10.32 12.44
C ARG A 173 1.20 9.31 11.91
N ALA A 174 0.68 9.51 10.71
CA ALA A 174 -0.22 8.55 10.07
C ALA A 174 0.47 7.22 9.79
N TRP A 175 1.70 7.23 9.28
CA TRP A 175 2.48 6.01 9.06
C TRP A 175 2.77 5.29 10.36
N GLN A 176 3.24 6.02 11.37
CA GLN A 176 3.46 5.46 12.70
C GLN A 176 2.19 4.79 13.24
N HIS A 177 1.04 5.48 13.16
CA HIS A 177 -0.24 4.97 13.63
C HIS A 177 -0.66 3.69 12.92
N LEU A 178 -0.54 3.64 11.59
CA LEU A 178 -0.86 2.43 10.81
C LEU A 178 0.06 1.26 11.14
N ILE A 179 1.37 1.51 11.24
CA ILE A 179 2.36 0.46 11.50
C ILE A 179 2.20 -0.10 12.91
N GLU A 180 2.08 0.77 13.91
CA GLU A 180 1.89 0.35 15.29
C GLU A 180 0.52 -0.32 15.50
N GLY A 181 -0.53 0.17 14.85
CA GLY A 181 -1.86 -0.42 14.85
C GLY A 181 -1.88 -1.82 14.22
N ALA A 182 -1.27 -1.98 13.04
CA ALA A 182 -1.12 -3.27 12.39
C ALA A 182 -0.32 -4.26 13.25
N ARG A 183 0.77 -3.81 13.87
CA ARG A 183 1.55 -4.61 14.83
C ARG A 183 0.70 -5.04 16.02
N ALA A 184 -0.09 -4.14 16.61
CA ALA A 184 -0.97 -4.45 17.73
C ALA A 184 -2.07 -5.46 17.36
N LEU A 185 -2.56 -5.41 16.12
CA LEU A 185 -3.56 -6.34 15.56
C LEU A 185 -2.93 -7.62 15.00
N ASN A 186 -1.61 -7.80 15.12
CA ASN A 186 -0.84 -8.94 14.62
C ASN A 186 -1.00 -9.19 13.10
N ILE A 187 -1.19 -8.13 12.31
CA ILE A 187 -1.18 -8.21 10.85
C ILE A 187 0.08 -7.55 10.27
N PRO A 188 0.63 -8.07 9.15
CA PRO A 188 1.76 -7.44 8.48
C PRO A 188 1.39 -6.07 7.91
N CYS A 189 2.33 -5.14 8.02
CA CYS A 189 2.28 -3.83 7.39
C CYS A 189 3.49 -3.66 6.47
N SER A 190 3.22 -3.30 5.21
CA SER A 190 4.23 -2.89 4.24
C SER A 190 4.10 -1.39 3.97
N ILE A 191 5.20 -0.74 3.58
CA ILE A 191 5.17 0.62 3.04
C ILE A 191 5.64 0.57 1.58
N CYS A 192 4.94 1.29 0.70
CA CYS A 192 5.23 1.36 -0.72
C CYS A 192 5.19 2.80 -1.21
N GLY A 193 5.99 3.09 -2.24
CA GLY A 193 6.19 4.44 -2.77
C GLY A 193 7.65 4.86 -2.69
N ASP A 194 7.93 6.07 -3.13
CA ASP A 194 9.30 6.57 -3.24
C ASP A 194 9.86 7.09 -1.92
N ALA A 195 9.01 7.37 -0.91
CA ALA A 195 9.43 7.93 0.38
C ALA A 195 10.58 7.16 1.06
N PRO A 196 10.56 5.83 1.21
CA PRO A 196 11.68 5.10 1.83
C PRO A 196 13.00 5.23 1.07
N VAL A 197 12.94 5.46 -0.25
CA VAL A 197 14.11 5.64 -1.12
C VAL A 197 14.60 7.08 -1.04
N LEU A 198 13.70 8.05 -1.08
CA LEU A 198 14.00 9.49 -1.00
C LEU A 198 14.47 9.91 0.40
N TYR A 199 14.01 9.22 1.44
CA TYR A 199 14.30 9.52 2.85
C TYR A 199 14.79 8.28 3.62
N PRO A 200 15.98 7.71 3.31
CA PRO A 200 16.49 6.52 3.98
C PRO A 200 16.68 6.68 5.49
N ASN A 201 16.83 7.92 5.97
CA ASN A 201 16.91 8.26 7.39
C ASN A 201 15.63 7.94 8.18
N LEU A 202 14.51 7.67 7.52
CA LEU A 202 13.27 7.22 8.15
C LEU A 202 13.23 5.71 8.39
N ILE A 203 14.06 4.93 7.71
CA ILE A 203 14.08 3.46 7.82
C ILE A 203 14.25 2.99 9.28
N PRO A 204 15.16 3.56 10.11
CA PRO A 204 15.24 3.21 11.53
C PRO A 204 13.91 3.40 12.28
N SER A 205 13.19 4.50 12.01
CA SER A 205 11.90 4.76 12.63
C SER A 205 10.84 3.75 12.19
N LEU A 206 10.78 3.45 10.87
CA LEU A 206 9.87 2.44 10.33
C LEU A 206 10.10 1.06 10.98
N ILE A 207 11.36 0.66 11.17
CA ILE A 207 11.72 -0.59 11.85
C ILE A 207 11.27 -0.57 13.31
N ARG A 208 11.51 0.53 14.05
CA ARG A 208 11.06 0.67 15.46
C ARG A 208 9.54 0.58 15.61
N TRP A 209 8.80 1.21 14.71
CA TRP A 209 7.33 1.15 14.68
C TRP A 209 6.85 -0.27 14.38
N GLY A 210 7.64 -1.06 13.65
CA GLY A 210 7.39 -2.48 13.40
C GLY A 210 6.99 -2.79 11.97
N ILE A 211 7.48 -2.01 10.99
CA ILE A 211 7.24 -2.31 9.57
C ILE A 211 7.76 -3.72 9.24
N ARG A 212 6.99 -4.49 8.45
CA ARG A 212 7.38 -5.85 8.07
C ARG A 212 8.09 -5.92 6.72
N SER A 213 7.76 -5.02 5.81
CA SER A 213 8.36 -4.95 4.49
C SER A 213 8.37 -3.54 3.92
N ILE A 214 9.35 -3.27 3.06
CA ILE A 214 9.46 -2.04 2.29
C ILE A 214 9.46 -2.44 0.82
N SER A 215 8.50 -1.92 0.05
CA SER A 215 8.35 -2.21 -1.38
C SER A 215 8.86 -1.01 -2.18
N VAL A 216 9.87 -1.24 -3.01
CA VAL A 216 10.55 -0.23 -3.83
C VAL A 216 10.66 -0.68 -5.28
N SER A 217 10.97 0.25 -6.17
CA SER A 217 11.28 -0.07 -7.57
C SER A 217 12.52 -0.98 -7.67
N PRO A 218 12.64 -1.81 -8.72
CA PRO A 218 13.77 -2.71 -8.90
C PRO A 218 15.15 -2.03 -8.78
N ASP A 219 15.28 -0.81 -9.31
CA ASP A 219 16.53 -0.04 -9.29
C ASP A 219 16.95 0.40 -7.87
N ALA A 220 15.98 0.58 -6.97
CA ALA A 220 16.20 1.02 -5.60
C ALA A 220 16.37 -0.14 -4.59
N VAL A 221 16.24 -1.40 -5.02
CA VAL A 221 16.28 -2.57 -4.12
C VAL A 221 17.62 -2.65 -3.38
N ASN A 222 18.75 -2.56 -4.08
CA ASN A 222 20.07 -2.71 -3.46
C ASN A 222 20.36 -1.59 -2.45
N GLN A 223 20.04 -0.34 -2.81
CA GLN A 223 20.21 0.81 -1.93
C GLN A 223 19.35 0.68 -0.68
N THR A 224 18.08 0.30 -0.84
CA THR A 224 17.14 0.15 0.27
C THR A 224 17.57 -1.00 1.18
N TYR A 225 18.06 -2.11 0.61
CA TYR A 225 18.56 -3.24 1.39
C TYR A 225 19.76 -2.86 2.26
N GLN A 226 20.72 -2.10 1.72
CA GLN A 226 21.86 -1.59 2.50
C GLN A 226 21.40 -0.70 3.65
N ALA A 227 20.49 0.24 3.38
CA ALA A 227 19.97 1.15 4.39
C ALA A 227 19.19 0.40 5.51
N ILE A 228 18.42 -0.64 5.17
CA ILE A 228 17.78 -1.52 6.16
C ILE A 228 18.83 -2.24 7.00
N ALA A 229 19.85 -2.83 6.37
CA ALA A 229 20.90 -3.57 7.09
C ALA A 229 21.67 -2.68 8.07
N GLU A 230 22.02 -1.47 7.66
CA GLU A 230 22.67 -0.47 8.52
C GLU A 230 21.76 -0.05 9.70
N ALA A 231 20.48 0.21 9.42
CA ALA A 231 19.50 0.57 10.43
C ALA A 231 19.30 -0.57 11.46
N GLU A 232 19.13 -1.82 11.00
CA GLU A 232 19.00 -2.97 11.90
C GLU A 232 20.25 -3.18 12.77
N GLN A 233 21.45 -3.01 12.21
CA GLN A 233 22.68 -3.11 12.98
C GLN A 233 22.76 -2.02 14.06
N ALA A 234 22.47 -0.76 13.71
CA ALA A 234 22.45 0.34 14.65
C ALA A 234 21.45 0.10 15.80
N LEU A 235 20.24 -0.37 15.47
CA LEU A 235 19.19 -0.66 16.45
C LEU A 235 19.51 -1.86 17.36
N ARG A 236 20.27 -2.85 16.89
CA ARG A 236 20.75 -3.96 17.72
C ARG A 236 21.81 -3.54 18.74
N ILE A 237 22.60 -2.52 18.42
CA ILE A 237 23.68 -2.01 19.30
C ILE A 237 23.15 -1.03 20.35
N GLU A 238 22.05 -0.34 20.06
CA GLU A 238 21.42 0.64 20.95
C GLU A 238 21.00 0.12 22.34
N PRO A 239 20.39 -1.09 22.50
CA PRO A 239 20.09 -1.63 23.83
C PRO A 239 21.34 -1.94 24.67
N LEU A 240 22.55 -1.97 24.07
CA LEU A 240 23.81 -2.16 24.80
C LEU A 240 24.42 -0.84 25.32
N ARG A 241 23.83 0.32 24.99
CA ARG A 241 24.37 1.66 25.33
C ARG A 241 23.44 2.52 26.19
N GLY A 242 22.26 2.03 26.58
CA GLY A 242 21.15 2.90 26.99
C GLY A 242 20.57 2.69 28.39
N ASP A 243 21.38 2.77 29.45
CA ASP A 243 20.89 3.10 30.81
C ASP A 243 21.04 4.61 31.14
N GLN A 244 21.27 5.46 30.12
CA GLN A 244 21.58 6.89 30.31
C GLN A 244 20.96 7.85 29.26
N ALA A 245 20.11 7.40 28.34
CA ALA A 245 19.64 8.26 27.22
C ALA A 245 18.12 8.28 26.98
N SER A 246 17.31 7.93 27.98
CA SER A 246 15.84 7.87 27.84
C SER A 246 15.10 9.21 27.87
N ASP A 247 15.79 10.36 27.81
CA ASP A 247 15.14 11.68 28.07
C ASP A 247 15.25 12.72 26.94
N LYS A 248 15.85 12.41 25.78
CA LYS A 248 16.03 13.44 24.72
C LYS A 248 15.11 13.35 23.51
N PHE A 249 14.36 12.26 23.32
CA PHE A 249 13.48 12.11 22.14
C PHE A 249 12.01 12.51 22.37
N ARG A 250 11.63 12.92 23.59
CA ARG A 250 10.26 13.36 23.90
C ARG A 250 9.95 14.82 23.55
N ASN A 251 10.96 15.64 23.20
CA ASN A 251 10.81 17.10 23.06
C ASN A 251 11.26 17.68 21.70
N GLN A 252 11.11 16.94 20.60
CA GLN A 252 11.25 17.53 19.26
C GLN A 252 10.18 17.00 18.29
N PHE A 253 8.92 17.33 18.55
CA PHE A 253 7.86 17.49 17.55
C PHE A 253 6.78 18.44 18.08
#